data_AF-A0A958Z395-F1
#
_entry.id   AF-A0A958Z395-F1
#
_cell.length_a   1.000
_cell.length_b   1.000
_cell.length_c   1.000
_cell.angle_alpha   90.00
_cell.angle_beta   90.00
_cell.angle_gamma   90.00
#
_symmetry.space_group_name_H-M   'P 1'
#
loop_
_entity.id
_entity.type
_entity.pdbx_description
1 polymer ?
#
loop_
_entity_poly.entity_id
_entity_poly.type
_entity_poly.pdbx_seq_one_letter_code
_entity_poly.pdbx_strand_id
1 'polypeptide(L)'
;MYNTEVVNPAYAGNREALSFGLLYRTQWVNFGEGRPNTGTFTVNSPVGTNMGLGLSVVNDRIGPAVETNFNIDYSYSINTSETAKLSFGLKAGFDILDVDFSKLNIYDANDPYFQSNNIDNKLQPQIGAGIYYNTEKFYAGLSVPNFLTTKHFDASSIGNTTIETTAAERMHYFLIAGYVFNLSDNLKFKPATLFKMVSGSPLQADVSANFLIYDKLTLGAAYRWSAAMSGLVGFQATNNIFIGFAYDYQTTEIETYSDGSYELMLRFELFNKPERVLTPRFF
;
A
#
# COMPACT_ATOMS: atom_id res chain seq x y z
N MET A 1 1.18 3.48 5.87
CA MET A 1 2.63 3.79 5.79
C MET A 1 3.57 2.59 5.99
N TYR A 2 3.10 1.49 6.58
CA TYR A 2 3.98 0.40 6.99
C TYR A 2 4.13 -0.77 5.99
N ASN A 3 3.62 -0.62 4.77
CA ASN A 3 3.59 -1.70 3.79
C ASN A 3 4.20 -1.31 2.44
N THR A 4 5.52 -1.16 2.43
CA THR A 4 6.29 -0.76 1.25
C THR A 4 6.25 -1.81 0.13
N GLU A 5 6.05 -3.09 0.46
CA GLU A 5 6.02 -4.21 -0.49
C GLU A 5 4.89 -4.08 -1.53
N VAL A 6 3.69 -3.70 -1.08
CA VAL A 6 2.54 -3.46 -1.97
C VAL A 6 2.85 -2.35 -2.97
N VAL A 7 3.57 -1.32 -2.55
CA VAL A 7 3.87 -0.13 -3.37
C VAL A 7 5.11 -0.32 -4.24
N ASN A 8 6.11 -1.08 -3.81
CA ASN A 8 7.35 -1.26 -4.56
C ASN A 8 7.83 -2.73 -4.50
N PRO A 9 7.76 -3.47 -5.62
CA PRO A 9 8.19 -4.87 -5.65
C PRO A 9 9.68 -5.08 -5.37
N ALA A 10 10.51 -4.04 -5.57
CA ALA A 10 11.95 -4.12 -5.29
C ALA A 10 12.26 -4.15 -3.78
N TYR A 11 11.26 -3.91 -2.92
CA TYR A 11 11.40 -4.03 -1.46
C TYR A 11 11.34 -5.49 -0.97
N ALA A 12 10.90 -6.44 -1.81
CA ALA A 12 10.89 -7.86 -1.44
C ALA A 12 12.30 -8.32 -1.00
N GLY A 13 12.38 -9.13 0.06
CA GLY A 13 13.59 -9.62 0.70
C GLY A 13 14.40 -8.58 1.50
N ASN A 14 14.02 -7.31 1.52
CA ASN A 14 14.86 -6.26 2.13
C ASN A 14 14.96 -6.32 3.66
N ARG A 15 14.05 -7.02 4.34
CA ARG A 15 14.07 -7.20 5.79
C ARG A 15 15.02 -8.30 6.29
N GLU A 16 15.64 -9.06 5.37
CA GLU A 16 16.59 -10.13 5.69
C GLU A 16 16.05 -11.23 6.64
N ALA A 17 14.73 -11.32 6.76
CA ALA A 17 13.99 -12.30 7.53
C ALA A 17 12.69 -12.66 6.79
N LEU A 18 12.09 -13.79 7.15
CA LEU A 18 10.75 -14.14 6.69
C LEU A 18 9.74 -13.29 7.49
N SER A 19 9.11 -12.33 6.83
CA SER A 19 8.21 -11.35 7.45
C SER A 19 6.78 -11.55 6.97
N PHE A 20 5.85 -11.60 7.89
CA PHE A 20 4.41 -11.57 7.66
C PHE A 20 3.86 -10.21 8.07
N GLY A 21 3.02 -9.62 7.23
CA GLY A 21 2.32 -8.37 7.51
C GLY A 21 0.81 -8.59 7.46
N LEU A 22 0.11 -8.03 8.44
CA LEU A 22 -1.34 -7.89 8.44
C LEU A 22 -1.66 -6.43 8.67
N LEU A 23 -2.50 -5.87 7.83
CA LEU A 23 -3.00 -4.51 7.96
C LEU A 23 -4.51 -4.52 7.74
N TYR A 24 -5.23 -3.86 8.62
CA TYR A 24 -6.65 -3.64 8.46
C TYR A 24 -6.95 -2.17 8.64
N ARG A 25 -7.61 -1.56 7.65
CA ARG A 25 -7.94 -0.15 7.64
C ARG A 25 -9.43 0.02 7.40
N THR A 26 -10.06 0.82 8.25
CA THR A 26 -11.45 1.27 8.06
C THR A 26 -11.43 2.78 7.91
N GLN A 27 -12.02 3.26 6.82
CA GLN A 27 -12.02 4.69 6.48
C GLN A 27 -13.42 5.26 6.65
N TRP A 28 -13.47 6.55 6.95
CA TRP A 28 -14.71 7.32 7.08
C TRP A 28 -15.70 6.68 8.05
N VAL A 29 -15.24 6.53 9.29
CA VAL A 29 -16.09 6.00 10.36
C VAL A 29 -17.28 6.94 10.56
N ASN A 30 -18.46 6.36 10.74
CA ASN A 30 -19.77 7.04 10.82
C ASN A 30 -20.31 7.66 9.52
N PHE A 31 -19.68 7.40 8.37
CA PHE A 31 -20.22 7.78 7.04
C PHE A 31 -21.45 6.94 6.62
N GLY A 32 -21.71 5.81 7.27
CA GLY A 32 -22.84 4.90 6.98
C GLY A 32 -22.44 3.65 6.19
N GLU A 33 -23.40 3.03 5.50
CA GLU A 33 -23.15 1.86 4.66
C GLU A 33 -22.30 2.21 3.44
N GLY A 34 -21.40 1.30 3.06
CA GLY A 34 -20.51 1.49 1.91
C GLY A 34 -19.17 2.18 2.20
N ARG A 35 -18.84 2.45 3.46
CA ARG A 35 -17.52 2.99 3.85
C ARG A 35 -16.36 2.09 3.37
N PRO A 36 -15.20 2.66 2.97
CA PRO A 36 -14.06 1.88 2.55
C PRO A 36 -13.48 1.03 3.67
N ASN A 37 -13.28 -0.27 3.41
CA ASN A 37 -12.52 -1.16 4.30
C ASN A 37 -11.48 -1.91 3.47
N THR A 38 -10.25 -1.93 3.98
CA THR A 38 -9.09 -2.52 3.32
C THR A 38 -8.46 -3.53 4.25
N GLY A 39 -8.38 -4.79 3.81
CA GLY A 39 -7.54 -5.81 4.41
C GLY A 39 -6.29 -6.02 3.56
N THR A 40 -5.14 -6.14 4.20
CA THR A 40 -3.90 -6.49 3.50
C THR A 40 -3.15 -7.55 4.27
N PHE A 41 -2.73 -8.58 3.55
CA PHE A 41 -1.83 -9.60 4.04
C PHE A 41 -0.59 -9.62 3.14
N THR A 42 0.60 -9.65 3.75
CA THR A 42 1.84 -9.81 3.00
C THR A 42 2.77 -10.85 3.61
N VAL A 43 3.55 -11.48 2.75
CA VAL A 43 4.61 -12.43 3.13
C VAL A 43 5.83 -12.09 2.31
N ASN A 44 6.94 -11.82 2.99
CA ASN A 44 8.17 -11.41 2.34
C ASN A 44 9.36 -12.18 2.88
N SER A 45 10.23 -12.68 2.02
CA SER A 45 11.42 -13.43 2.42
C SER A 45 12.62 -13.11 1.53
N PRO A 46 13.83 -12.97 2.08
CA PRO A 46 15.03 -13.13 1.29
C PRO A 46 15.13 -14.58 0.79
N VAL A 47 15.58 -14.77 -0.44
CA VAL A 47 15.87 -16.08 -1.03
C VAL A 47 17.29 -16.04 -1.58
N GLY A 48 18.16 -16.95 -1.14
CA GLY A 48 19.59 -16.86 -1.44
C GLY A 48 20.22 -15.57 -0.91
N THR A 49 21.24 -15.06 -1.60
CA THR A 49 22.02 -13.90 -1.15
C THR A 49 21.49 -12.57 -1.66
N ASN A 50 21.01 -12.56 -2.90
CA ASN A 50 20.70 -11.35 -3.66
C ASN A 50 19.25 -11.30 -4.14
N MET A 51 18.41 -12.28 -3.79
CA MET A 51 17.04 -12.35 -4.27
C MET A 51 16.05 -12.19 -3.11
N GLY A 52 14.86 -11.70 -3.43
CA GLY A 52 13.73 -11.62 -2.52
C GLY A 52 12.46 -12.10 -3.21
N LEU A 53 11.58 -12.73 -2.43
CA LEU A 53 10.24 -13.09 -2.85
C LEU A 53 9.23 -12.45 -1.90
N GLY A 54 8.21 -11.84 -2.49
CA GLY A 54 7.07 -11.25 -1.80
C GLY A 54 5.77 -11.83 -2.31
N LEU A 55 4.77 -11.87 -1.44
CA LEU A 55 3.39 -12.19 -1.77
C LEU A 55 2.52 -11.17 -1.07
N SER A 56 1.56 -10.60 -1.80
CA SER A 56 0.56 -9.71 -1.20
C SER A 56 -0.84 -10.07 -1.66
N VAL A 57 -1.77 -10.02 -0.70
CA VAL A 57 -3.21 -10.08 -0.93
C VAL A 57 -3.82 -8.82 -0.34
N VAL A 58 -4.44 -8.02 -1.18
CA VAL A 58 -5.18 -6.82 -0.77
C VAL A 58 -6.64 -7.05 -1.11
N ASN A 59 -7.52 -6.88 -0.13
CA ASN A 59 -8.96 -6.91 -0.33
C ASN A 59 -9.53 -5.55 0.05
N ASP A 60 -10.05 -4.85 -0.94
CA ASP A 60 -10.66 -3.53 -0.81
C ASP A 60 -12.16 -3.64 -1.02
N ARG A 61 -12.93 -3.05 -0.11
CA ARG A 61 -14.39 -2.95 -0.21
C ARG A 61 -14.79 -1.50 -0.12
N ILE A 62 -15.40 -0.98 -1.18
CA ILE A 62 -15.88 0.40 -1.27
C ILE A 62 -17.30 0.38 -1.85
N GLY A 63 -18.30 0.72 -1.03
CA GLY A 63 -19.69 0.68 -1.46
C GLY A 63 -20.09 -0.71 -1.99
N PRO A 64 -20.63 -0.79 -3.22
CA PRO A 64 -21.01 -2.05 -3.88
C PRO A 64 -19.83 -2.84 -4.47
N ALA A 65 -18.64 -2.24 -4.56
CA ALA A 65 -17.48 -2.81 -5.21
C ALA A 65 -16.59 -3.53 -4.19
N VAL A 66 -16.16 -4.74 -4.54
CA VAL A 66 -15.13 -5.51 -3.85
C VAL A 66 -14.04 -5.81 -4.85
N GLU A 67 -12.81 -5.45 -4.52
CA GLU A 67 -11.63 -5.64 -5.34
C GLU A 67 -10.64 -6.50 -4.56
N THR A 68 -10.18 -7.60 -5.14
CA THR A 68 -9.19 -8.48 -4.51
C THR A 68 -7.98 -8.65 -5.40
N ASN A 69 -6.86 -8.13 -4.92
CA ASN A 69 -5.61 -8.10 -5.63
C ASN A 69 -4.66 -9.16 -5.06
N PHE A 70 -4.18 -10.06 -5.93
CA PHE A 70 -3.19 -11.09 -5.59
C PHE A 70 -1.91 -10.84 -6.37
N ASN A 71 -0.79 -10.65 -5.67
CA ASN A 71 0.51 -10.45 -6.30
C ASN A 71 1.59 -11.35 -5.75
N ILE A 72 2.55 -11.61 -6.63
CA ILE A 72 3.86 -12.14 -6.33
C ILE A 72 4.89 -11.12 -6.78
N ASP A 73 5.85 -10.86 -5.90
CA ASP A 73 6.96 -9.96 -6.12
C ASP A 73 8.27 -10.74 -6.15
N TYR A 74 9.10 -10.43 -7.13
CA TYR A 74 10.46 -10.92 -7.20
C TYR A 74 11.41 -9.74 -7.21
N SER A 75 12.40 -9.74 -6.32
CA SER A 75 13.47 -8.76 -6.33
C SER A 75 14.83 -9.41 -6.58
N TYR A 76 15.68 -8.69 -7.30
CA TYR A 76 17.09 -8.99 -7.43
C TYR A 76 17.91 -7.77 -7.04
N SER A 77 18.93 -7.98 -6.23
CA SER A 77 19.69 -6.91 -5.62
C SER A 77 21.17 -6.99 -5.89
N ILE A 78 21.76 -5.83 -6.12
CA ILE A 78 23.17 -5.64 -6.38
C ILE A 78 23.75 -4.80 -5.26
N ASN A 79 24.81 -5.29 -4.60
CA ASN A 79 25.54 -4.50 -3.63
C ASN A 79 26.36 -3.46 -4.39
N THR A 80 26.05 -2.19 -4.19
CA THR A 80 26.76 -1.05 -4.81
C THR A 80 27.94 -0.61 -3.95
N SER A 81 27.90 -0.92 -2.65
CA SER A 81 29.01 -0.80 -1.70
C SER A 81 28.81 -1.81 -0.56
N GLU A 82 29.68 -1.78 0.46
CA GLU A 82 29.53 -2.63 1.66
C GLU A 82 28.25 -2.33 2.45
N THR A 83 27.76 -1.09 2.38
CA THR A 83 26.60 -0.61 3.16
C THR A 83 25.41 -0.21 2.30
N ALA A 84 25.51 -0.34 0.97
CA ALA A 84 24.47 0.09 0.04
C ALA A 84 24.07 -0.98 -0.98
N LYS A 85 22.77 -1.09 -1.21
CA LYS A 85 22.14 -2.12 -2.04
C LYS A 85 21.15 -1.46 -3.00
N LEU A 86 21.25 -1.82 -4.27
CA LEU A 86 20.31 -1.41 -5.32
C LEU A 86 19.51 -2.63 -5.75
N SER A 87 18.21 -2.58 -5.59
CA SER A 87 17.28 -3.68 -5.86
C SER A 87 16.38 -3.33 -7.03
N PHE A 88 16.16 -4.30 -7.90
CA PHE A 88 15.22 -4.26 -9.00
C PHE A 88 14.12 -5.26 -8.71
N GLY A 89 12.87 -4.86 -8.92
CA GLY A 89 11.70 -5.66 -8.57
C GLY A 89 10.77 -5.81 -9.76
N LEU A 90 10.18 -6.99 -9.89
CA LEU A 90 9.10 -7.30 -10.80
C LEU A 90 7.89 -7.74 -9.97
N LYS A 91 6.71 -7.28 -10.37
CA LYS A 91 5.42 -7.65 -9.80
C LYS A 91 4.61 -8.36 -10.86
N ALA A 92 4.01 -9.48 -10.51
CA ALA A 92 3.03 -10.17 -11.35
C ALA A 92 1.86 -10.61 -10.48
N GLY A 93 0.65 -10.49 -11.01
CA GLY A 93 -0.54 -10.76 -10.23
C GLY A 93 -1.81 -10.68 -11.06
N PHE A 94 -2.93 -10.68 -10.36
CA PHE A 94 -4.23 -10.43 -10.92
C PHE A 94 -5.11 -9.74 -9.89
N ASP A 95 -6.00 -8.92 -10.41
CA ASP A 95 -7.08 -8.30 -9.69
C ASP A 95 -8.40 -9.01 -10.03
N ILE A 96 -9.27 -9.13 -9.03
CA ILE A 96 -10.62 -9.66 -9.20
C ILE A 96 -11.58 -8.58 -8.70
N LEU A 97 -12.35 -8.02 -9.63
CA LEU A 97 -13.36 -7.03 -9.35
C LEU A 97 -14.76 -7.66 -9.36
N ASP A 98 -15.46 -7.47 -8.25
CA ASP A 98 -16.88 -7.77 -8.06
C ASP A 98 -17.66 -6.48 -7.79
N VAL A 99 -18.72 -6.22 -8.54
CA VAL A 99 -19.60 -5.05 -8.32
C VAL A 99 -21.05 -5.49 -8.28
N ASP A 100 -21.66 -5.30 -7.10
CA ASP A 100 -23.06 -5.63 -6.85
C ASP A 100 -23.94 -4.40 -7.04
N PHE A 101 -24.52 -4.25 -8.23
CA PHE A 101 -25.35 -3.11 -8.58
C PHE A 101 -26.67 -3.07 -7.81
N SER A 102 -27.11 -4.17 -7.18
CA SER A 102 -28.32 -4.19 -6.34
C SER A 102 -28.19 -3.32 -5.08
N LYS A 103 -26.96 -3.01 -4.67
CA LYS A 103 -26.66 -2.13 -3.52
C LYS A 103 -26.60 -0.65 -3.88
N LEU A 104 -26.76 -0.31 -5.17
CA LEU A 104 -26.81 1.09 -5.60
C LEU A 104 -28.20 1.68 -5.38
N ASN A 105 -28.24 2.97 -5.02
CA ASN A 105 -29.47 3.74 -5.10
C ASN A 105 -29.65 4.24 -6.53
N ILE A 106 -30.34 3.43 -7.36
CA ILE A 106 -30.49 3.68 -8.79
C ILE A 106 -31.64 4.69 -9.01
N TYR A 107 -31.36 5.77 -9.73
CA TYR A 107 -32.36 6.82 -10.03
C TYR A 107 -33.51 6.30 -10.90
N ASP A 108 -33.20 5.47 -11.91
CA ASP A 108 -34.19 4.76 -12.72
C ASP A 108 -34.05 3.26 -12.48
N ALA A 109 -34.96 2.69 -11.67
CA ALA A 109 -35.00 1.27 -11.40
C ALA A 109 -35.27 0.41 -12.65
N ASN A 110 -35.67 1.02 -13.78
CA ASN A 110 -35.88 0.39 -15.08
C ASN A 110 -34.70 0.49 -16.05
N ASP A 111 -33.56 1.06 -15.63
CA ASP A 111 -32.38 1.16 -16.48
C ASP A 111 -31.81 -0.24 -16.81
N PRO A 112 -31.82 -0.68 -18.08
CA PRO A 112 -31.33 -2.00 -18.49
C PRO A 112 -29.87 -2.26 -18.11
N TYR A 113 -29.04 -1.21 -17.95
CA TYR A 113 -27.63 -1.36 -17.55
C TYR A 113 -27.49 -1.86 -16.10
N PHE A 114 -28.39 -1.46 -15.20
CA PHE A 114 -28.33 -1.82 -13.78
C PHE A 114 -29.23 -3.00 -13.41
N GLN A 115 -30.17 -3.39 -14.28
CA GLN A 115 -31.12 -4.46 -14.01
C GLN A 115 -30.58 -5.89 -14.16
N SER A 116 -29.47 -6.11 -14.89
CA SER A 116 -29.12 -7.48 -15.33
C SER A 116 -27.64 -7.87 -15.27
N ASN A 117 -26.70 -6.95 -15.05
CA ASN A 117 -25.27 -7.22 -15.28
C ASN A 117 -24.42 -6.82 -14.08
N ASN A 118 -24.52 -7.51 -12.93
CA ASN A 118 -23.46 -7.42 -11.93
C ASN A 118 -22.11 -7.74 -12.60
N ILE A 119 -21.05 -7.05 -12.16
CA ILE A 119 -19.71 -7.45 -12.55
C ILE A 119 -19.33 -8.56 -11.58
N ASP A 120 -19.32 -9.80 -12.06
CA ASP A 120 -18.96 -10.96 -11.25
C ASP A 120 -17.56 -11.45 -11.67
N ASN A 121 -16.63 -11.42 -10.73
CA ASN A 121 -15.27 -11.95 -10.83
C ASN A 121 -14.50 -11.50 -12.08
N LYS A 122 -14.55 -10.20 -12.41
CA LYS A 122 -13.78 -9.67 -13.55
C LYS A 122 -12.29 -9.76 -13.22
N LEU A 123 -11.63 -10.74 -13.83
CA LEU A 123 -10.20 -10.96 -13.64
C LEU A 123 -9.39 -10.04 -14.54
N GLN A 124 -8.44 -9.32 -13.95
CA GLN A 124 -7.58 -8.37 -14.63
C GLN A 124 -6.12 -8.68 -14.30
N PRO A 125 -5.26 -8.98 -15.29
CA PRO A 125 -3.85 -9.22 -15.00
C PRO A 125 -3.18 -7.94 -14.48
N GLN A 126 -2.19 -8.11 -13.61
CA GLN A 126 -1.36 -7.04 -13.07
C GLN A 126 0.11 -7.35 -13.32
N ILE A 127 0.83 -6.38 -13.89
CA ILE A 127 2.28 -6.46 -14.10
C ILE A 127 2.89 -5.14 -13.68
N GLY A 128 3.94 -5.18 -12.87
CA GLY A 128 4.60 -3.99 -12.37
C GLY A 128 6.11 -4.16 -12.26
N ALA A 129 6.79 -3.05 -12.00
CA ALA A 129 8.20 -3.05 -11.69
C ALA A 129 8.57 -1.93 -10.71
N GLY A 130 9.73 -2.07 -10.10
CA GLY A 130 10.27 -1.08 -9.19
C GLY A 130 11.78 -1.14 -9.09
N ILE A 131 12.34 -0.04 -8.61
CA ILE A 131 13.73 0.09 -8.23
C ILE A 131 13.73 0.59 -6.78
N TYR A 132 14.64 0.06 -5.97
CA TYR A 132 14.77 0.42 -4.57
C TYR A 132 16.24 0.45 -4.19
N TYR A 133 16.71 1.63 -3.81
CA TYR A 133 18.05 1.84 -3.29
C TYR A 133 17.97 2.00 -1.77
N ASN A 134 18.78 1.26 -1.03
CA ASN A 134 18.87 1.40 0.41
C ASN A 134 20.29 1.27 0.95
N THR A 135 20.51 1.98 2.04
CA THR A 135 21.69 1.88 2.89
C THR A 135 21.25 1.52 4.31
N GLU A 136 22.17 1.55 5.28
CA GLU A 136 21.84 1.38 6.69
C GLU A 136 20.90 2.47 7.25
N LYS A 137 20.90 3.67 6.64
CA LYS A 137 20.14 4.84 7.15
C LYS A 137 19.21 5.47 6.13
N PHE A 138 19.44 5.28 4.84
CA PHE A 138 18.68 5.93 3.78
C PHE A 138 17.99 4.91 2.90
N TYR A 139 16.82 5.27 2.37
CA TYR A 139 16.22 4.57 1.26
C TYR A 139 15.54 5.52 0.28
N ALA A 140 15.52 5.13 -0.97
CA ALA A 140 14.70 5.72 -2.00
C ALA A 140 14.23 4.66 -2.97
N GLY A 141 13.02 4.81 -3.51
CA GLY A 141 12.47 3.87 -4.47
C GLY A 141 11.54 4.54 -5.45
N LEU A 142 11.50 3.99 -6.64
CA LEU A 142 10.59 4.38 -7.71
C LEU A 142 9.90 3.11 -8.22
N SER A 143 8.58 3.13 -8.36
CA SER A 143 7.83 1.97 -8.82
C SER A 143 6.59 2.32 -9.59
N VAL A 144 6.19 1.38 -10.43
CA VAL A 144 4.89 1.31 -11.10
C VAL A 144 4.32 -0.09 -10.82
N PRO A 145 3.45 -0.25 -9.81
CA PRO A 145 2.90 -1.55 -9.41
C PRO A 145 2.03 -2.21 -10.47
N ASN A 146 1.35 -1.40 -11.28
CA ASN A 146 0.53 -1.88 -12.38
C ASN A 146 0.78 -1.00 -13.63
N PHE A 147 1.34 -1.61 -14.67
CA PHE A 147 1.51 -1.02 -16.00
C PHE A 147 0.23 -1.11 -16.83
N LEU A 148 -0.64 -2.06 -16.51
CA LEU A 148 -1.79 -2.39 -17.34
C LEU A 148 -2.92 -1.40 -17.06
N THR A 149 -3.36 -0.72 -18.13
CA THR A 149 -4.50 0.18 -18.07
C THR A 149 -5.75 -0.62 -18.39
N THR A 150 -6.60 -0.85 -17.40
CA THR A 150 -7.84 -1.59 -17.63
C THR A 150 -9.02 -0.64 -17.82
N LYS A 151 -9.83 -0.88 -18.85
CA LYS A 151 -11.07 -0.13 -19.07
C LYS A 151 -12.18 -0.86 -18.31
N HIS A 152 -12.80 -0.18 -17.34
CA HIS A 152 -13.85 -0.79 -16.51
C HIS A 152 -15.20 -0.83 -17.24
N PHE A 153 -15.46 0.11 -18.16
CA PHE A 153 -16.68 0.17 -18.96
C PHE A 153 -16.35 -0.01 -20.44
N ASP A 154 -16.77 -1.14 -21.01
CA ASP A 154 -16.77 -1.37 -22.45
C ASP A 154 -18.22 -1.39 -22.91
N ALA A 155 -18.73 -0.24 -23.37
CA ALA A 155 -20.09 -0.09 -23.89
C ALA A 155 -20.24 -0.62 -25.33
N SER A 156 -19.40 -1.56 -25.76
CA SER A 156 -19.38 -2.06 -27.14
C SER A 156 -20.38 -3.18 -27.45
N SER A 157 -21.19 -3.62 -26.48
CA SER A 157 -22.19 -4.68 -26.69
C SER A 157 -23.64 -4.21 -26.91
N ILE A 158 -23.93 -2.90 -26.92
CA ILE A 158 -25.27 -2.38 -27.26
C ILE A 158 -25.15 -1.32 -28.35
N GLY A 159 -25.91 -1.51 -29.43
CA GLY A 159 -25.76 -0.81 -30.69
C GLY A 159 -25.69 0.72 -30.62
N ASN A 160 -24.78 1.27 -31.42
CA ASN A 160 -24.88 2.56 -32.09
C ASN A 160 -25.10 3.81 -31.21
N THR A 161 -24.49 3.88 -30.02
CA THR A 161 -24.33 5.15 -29.30
C THR A 161 -22.91 5.26 -28.73
N THR A 162 -22.10 6.13 -29.33
CA THR A 162 -20.79 6.55 -28.80
C THR A 162 -21.00 7.38 -27.54
N ILE A 163 -20.96 6.74 -26.38
CA ILE A 163 -20.81 7.43 -25.08
C ILE A 163 -19.41 7.08 -24.56
N GLU A 164 -18.49 8.02 -24.68
CA GLU A 164 -17.12 7.91 -24.14
C GLU A 164 -17.10 8.23 -22.64
N THR A 165 -17.55 7.30 -21.80
CA THR A 165 -17.21 7.32 -20.37
C THR A 165 -16.25 6.17 -20.08
N THR A 166 -15.01 6.34 -20.53
CA THR A 166 -13.93 5.37 -20.26
C THR A 166 -13.37 5.64 -18.86
N ALA A 167 -13.84 4.93 -17.84
CA ALA A 167 -13.07 4.76 -16.61
C ALA A 167 -11.91 3.81 -16.92
N ALA A 168 -10.74 4.37 -17.18
CA ALA A 168 -9.50 3.62 -17.36
C ALA A 168 -8.70 3.66 -16.06
N GLU A 169 -8.34 2.51 -15.52
CA GLU A 169 -7.30 2.38 -14.51
C GLU A 169 -5.98 2.89 -15.11
N ARG A 170 -5.39 3.95 -14.55
CA ARG A 170 -4.19 4.59 -15.12
C ARG A 170 -2.95 4.18 -14.34
N MET A 171 -1.81 4.12 -15.02
CA MET A 171 -0.53 3.83 -14.37
C MET A 171 -0.28 4.77 -13.18
N HIS A 172 -0.04 4.17 -12.01
CA HIS A 172 0.31 4.86 -10.79
C HIS A 172 1.82 4.82 -10.60
N TYR A 173 2.46 5.99 -10.63
CA TYR A 173 3.88 6.15 -10.33
C TYR A 173 4.04 6.47 -8.86
N PHE A 174 4.89 5.71 -8.17
CA PHE A 174 5.21 5.91 -6.77
C PHE A 174 6.68 6.24 -6.60
N LEU A 175 6.96 7.30 -5.83
CA LEU A 175 8.28 7.65 -5.36
C LEU A 175 8.28 7.65 -3.83
N ILE A 176 9.17 6.87 -3.24
CA ILE A 176 9.36 6.81 -1.78
C ILE A 176 10.77 7.24 -1.44
N ALA A 177 10.93 7.93 -0.32
CA ALA A 177 12.24 8.19 0.25
C ALA A 177 12.14 8.36 1.77
N GLY A 178 13.23 8.06 2.47
CA GLY A 178 13.33 8.31 3.90
C GLY A 178 14.76 8.19 4.40
N TYR A 179 15.00 8.79 5.56
CA TYR A 179 16.32 8.78 6.21
C TYR A 179 16.16 8.53 7.71
N VAL A 180 17.09 7.83 8.34
CA VAL A 180 17.10 7.55 9.78
C VAL A 180 18.25 8.33 10.42
N PHE A 181 17.89 9.35 11.21
CA PHE A 181 18.81 10.10 12.05
C PHE A 181 18.91 9.44 13.42
N ASN A 182 20.12 9.10 13.85
CA ASN A 182 20.37 8.69 15.25
C ASN A 182 20.58 9.97 16.08
N LEU A 183 19.55 10.41 16.79
CA LEU A 183 19.61 11.62 17.62
C LEU A 183 20.33 11.34 18.95
N SER A 184 20.18 10.12 19.47
CA SER A 184 20.94 9.56 20.58
C SER A 184 20.94 8.03 20.49
N ASP A 185 21.64 7.34 21.39
CA ASP A 185 21.67 5.87 21.44
C ASP A 185 20.27 5.24 21.58
N ASN A 186 19.33 5.97 22.20
CA ASN A 186 17.98 5.49 22.49
C ASN A 186 16.89 6.22 21.68
N LEU A 187 17.25 7.12 20.77
CA LEU A 187 16.28 7.90 20.00
C LEU A 187 16.71 8.02 18.54
N LYS A 188 15.87 7.47 17.64
CA LYS A 188 16.04 7.58 16.20
C LYS A 188 14.87 8.37 15.61
N PHE A 189 15.15 9.21 14.65
CA PHE A 189 14.17 10.02 13.94
C PHE A 189 14.15 9.63 12.45
N LYS A 190 12.97 9.31 11.92
CA LYS A 190 12.75 8.98 10.51
C LYS A 190 11.73 9.92 9.89
N PRO A 191 12.19 10.95 9.17
CA PRO A 191 11.38 11.57 8.14
C PRO A 191 11.28 10.65 6.93
N ALA A 192 10.09 10.54 6.37
CA ALA A 192 9.83 9.80 5.14
C ALA A 192 8.77 10.49 4.30
N THR A 193 8.86 10.31 2.99
CA THR A 193 7.93 10.87 2.00
C THR A 193 7.49 9.79 1.02
N LEU A 194 6.26 9.90 0.55
CA LEU A 194 5.66 9.08 -0.51
C LEU A 194 4.94 10.03 -1.47
N PHE A 195 5.33 10.02 -2.74
CA PHE A 195 4.63 10.72 -3.81
C PHE A 195 3.92 9.69 -4.68
N LYS A 196 2.67 9.99 -5.02
CA LYS A 196 1.85 9.22 -5.96
C LYS A 196 1.43 10.14 -7.10
N MET A 197 1.79 9.77 -8.32
CA MET A 197 1.48 10.52 -9.53
C MET A 197 0.69 9.64 -10.50
N VAL A 198 -0.35 10.23 -11.11
CA VAL A 198 -1.22 9.58 -12.09
C VAL A 198 -1.49 10.57 -13.19
N SER A 199 -1.41 10.14 -14.45
CA SER A 199 -1.73 11.02 -15.57
C SER A 199 -3.17 11.52 -15.45
N GLY A 200 -3.37 12.85 -15.46
CA GLY A 200 -4.68 13.49 -15.39
C GLY A 200 -5.32 13.60 -14.00
N SER A 201 -4.57 13.35 -12.93
CA SER A 201 -5.01 13.57 -11.54
C SER A 201 -4.03 14.50 -10.80
N PRO A 202 -4.48 15.29 -9.79
CA PRO A 202 -3.57 16.05 -8.95
C PRO A 202 -2.51 15.15 -8.29
N LEU A 203 -1.30 15.71 -8.12
CA LEU A 203 -0.22 15.04 -7.40
C LEU A 203 -0.63 14.80 -5.94
N GLN A 204 -0.38 13.59 -5.43
CA GLN A 204 -0.54 13.27 -4.02
C GLN A 204 0.83 13.11 -3.37
N ALA A 205 1.00 13.71 -2.20
CA ALA A 205 2.21 13.63 -1.41
C ALA A 205 1.88 13.38 0.06
N ASP A 206 2.53 12.37 0.64
CA ASP A 206 2.46 12.02 2.04
C ASP A 206 3.84 12.27 2.65
N VAL A 207 3.90 13.08 3.70
CA VAL A 207 5.11 13.30 4.49
C VAL A 207 4.87 12.78 5.89
N SER A 208 5.89 12.18 6.49
CA SER A 208 5.80 11.64 7.84
C SER A 208 7.07 11.84 8.62
N ALA A 209 6.91 11.88 9.94
CA ALA A 209 7.95 12.01 10.93
C ALA A 209 7.69 10.96 12.01
N ASN A 210 8.61 9.99 12.15
CA ASN A 210 8.50 8.95 13.16
C ASN A 210 9.71 8.96 14.08
N PHE A 211 9.49 8.80 15.37
CA PHE A 211 10.51 8.69 16.41
C PHE A 211 10.47 7.27 16.96
N LEU A 212 11.59 6.56 16.89
CA LEU A 212 11.79 5.26 17.50
C LEU A 212 12.60 5.43 18.79
N ILE A 213 11.97 5.08 19.91
CA ILE A 213 12.47 5.27 21.26
C ILE A 213 12.82 3.88 21.83
N TYR A 214 14.05 3.71 22.30
CA TYR A 214 14.59 2.46 22.86
C TYR A 214 14.40 1.24 21.96
N ASP A 215 14.37 1.42 20.63
CA ASP A 215 14.08 0.37 19.65
C ASP A 215 12.77 -0.41 19.92
N LYS A 216 11.85 0.17 20.68
CA LYS A 216 10.59 -0.45 21.11
C LYS A 216 9.36 0.36 20.77
N LEU A 217 9.35 1.64 21.14
CA LEU A 217 8.19 2.51 20.96
C LEU A 217 8.41 3.41 19.74
N THR A 218 7.50 3.33 18.77
CA THR A 218 7.43 4.26 17.64
C THR A 218 6.30 5.25 17.89
N LEU A 219 6.60 6.54 17.82
CA LEU A 219 5.60 7.61 17.81
C LEU A 219 5.77 8.41 16.54
N GLY A 220 4.71 8.68 15.82
CA GLY A 220 4.80 9.39 14.56
C GLY A 220 3.62 10.28 14.26
N ALA A 221 3.85 11.19 13.34
CA ALA A 221 2.82 11.97 12.70
C ALA A 221 3.02 11.90 11.18
N ALA A 222 1.92 11.98 10.44
CA ALA A 222 1.96 12.12 9.00
C ALA A 222 0.99 13.19 8.51
N TYR A 223 1.29 13.74 7.34
CA TYR A 223 0.46 14.68 6.64
C TYR A 223 0.36 14.24 5.18
N ARG A 224 -0.85 13.92 4.76
CA ARG A 224 -1.21 13.68 3.36
C ARG A 224 -1.77 14.97 2.80
N TRP A 225 -1.05 15.53 1.84
CA TRP A 225 -1.41 16.79 1.22
C TRP A 225 -2.84 16.72 0.68
N SER A 226 -3.68 17.66 1.14
CA SER A 226 -5.06 17.84 0.71
C SER A 226 -5.95 16.63 0.98
N ALA A 227 -5.61 15.84 2.01
CA ALA A 227 -6.45 14.71 2.41
C ALA A 227 -6.56 14.51 3.93
N ALA A 228 -5.44 14.41 4.66
CA ALA A 228 -5.49 14.02 6.07
C ALA A 228 -4.23 14.37 6.88
N MET A 229 -4.40 14.51 8.18
CA MET A 229 -3.35 14.45 9.19
C MET A 229 -3.47 13.15 9.97
N SER A 230 -2.35 12.52 10.29
CA SER A 230 -2.34 11.21 10.94
C SER A 230 -1.48 11.21 12.20
N GLY A 231 -1.96 10.55 13.25
CA GLY A 231 -1.18 10.15 14.41
C GLY A 231 -0.85 8.67 14.35
N LEU A 232 0.39 8.29 14.66
CA LEU A 232 0.86 6.91 14.61
C LEU A 232 1.52 6.51 15.93
N VAL A 233 1.20 5.31 16.40
CA VAL A 233 1.89 4.65 17.51
C VAL A 233 2.20 3.22 17.13
N GLY A 234 3.41 2.78 17.44
CA GLY A 234 3.84 1.41 17.19
C GLY A 234 4.65 0.87 18.35
N PHE A 235 4.54 -0.42 18.60
CA PHE A 235 5.23 -1.09 19.70
C PHE A 235 5.83 -2.42 19.22
N GLN A 236 7.14 -2.55 19.39
CA GLN A 236 7.87 -3.80 19.20
C GLN A 236 7.69 -4.65 20.46
N ALA A 237 6.61 -5.45 20.48
CA ALA A 237 6.20 -6.26 21.62
C ALA A 237 7.24 -7.34 21.97
N THR A 238 7.85 -7.94 20.94
CA THR A 238 8.98 -8.87 21.04
C THR A 238 9.95 -8.61 19.90
N ASN A 239 11.11 -9.28 19.86
CA ASN A 239 12.04 -9.16 18.72
C ASN A 239 11.43 -9.59 17.36
N ASN A 240 10.29 -10.27 17.39
CA ASN A 240 9.63 -10.83 16.22
C ASN A 240 8.25 -10.23 15.96
N ILE A 241 7.62 -9.58 16.95
CA ILE A 241 6.25 -9.06 16.85
C ILE A 241 6.25 -7.54 16.98
N PHE A 242 5.69 -6.87 15.98
CA PHE A 242 5.41 -5.44 16.00
C PHE A 242 3.92 -5.20 15.82
N ILE A 243 3.38 -4.28 16.61
CA ILE A 243 1.98 -3.87 16.56
C ILE A 243 1.96 -2.37 16.30
N GLY A 244 1.20 -1.94 15.30
CA GLY A 244 1.03 -0.54 14.93
C GLY A 244 -0.43 -0.15 14.94
N PHE A 245 -0.68 1.10 15.30
CA PHE A 245 -1.98 1.74 15.20
C PHE A 245 -1.80 3.15 14.63
N ALA A 246 -2.66 3.53 13.71
CA ALA A 246 -2.73 4.89 13.21
C ALA A 246 -4.17 5.37 13.15
N TYR A 247 -4.33 6.67 13.38
CA TYR A 247 -5.57 7.40 13.22
C TYR A 247 -5.36 8.50 12.20
N ASP A 248 -6.18 8.53 11.16
CA ASP A 248 -6.20 9.59 10.16
C ASP A 248 -7.41 10.49 10.42
N TYR A 249 -7.15 11.77 10.67
CA TYR A 249 -8.13 12.83 10.66
C TYR A 249 -8.17 13.49 9.28
N GLN A 250 -9.32 13.46 8.62
CA GLN A 250 -9.48 14.04 7.28
C GLN A 250 -9.48 15.57 7.37
N THR A 251 -8.78 16.22 6.44
CA THR A 251 -8.71 17.69 6.36
C THR A 251 -9.55 18.26 5.22
N THR A 252 -10.36 17.41 4.57
CA THR A 252 -11.24 17.75 3.45
C THR A 252 -12.69 17.89 3.91
N GLU A 253 -13.59 18.35 3.04
CA GLU A 253 -15.03 18.51 3.33
C GLU A 253 -15.72 17.22 3.81
N ILE A 254 -15.10 16.05 3.56
CA ILE A 254 -15.53 14.74 4.05
C ILE A 254 -15.51 14.69 5.59
N GLU A 255 -14.67 15.50 6.25
CA GLU A 255 -14.58 15.59 7.71
C GLU A 255 -15.95 15.84 8.37
N THR A 256 -16.81 16.65 7.75
CA THR A 256 -18.18 16.94 8.22
C THR A 256 -19.06 15.68 8.35
N TYR A 257 -18.69 14.59 7.68
CA TYR A 257 -19.46 13.34 7.59
C TYR A 257 -18.64 12.11 8.03
N SER A 258 -17.42 12.30 8.56
CA SER A 258 -16.49 11.21 8.87
C SER A 258 -15.71 11.52 10.15
N ASP A 259 -15.77 10.60 11.11
CA ASP A 259 -15.05 10.72 12.39
C ASP A 259 -13.57 10.27 12.31
N GLY A 260 -13.06 10.00 11.11
CA GLY A 260 -11.66 9.58 10.92
C GLY A 260 -11.53 8.26 10.18
N SER A 261 -10.28 7.80 10.09
CA SER A 261 -9.95 6.44 9.67
C SER A 261 -9.03 5.79 10.70
N TYR A 262 -9.21 4.49 10.93
CA TYR A 262 -8.34 3.71 11.81
C TYR A 262 -7.58 2.69 10.98
N GLU A 263 -6.27 2.56 11.24
CA GLU A 263 -5.40 1.55 10.67
C GLU A 263 -4.75 0.75 11.81
N LEU A 264 -4.90 -0.58 11.74
CA LEU A 264 -4.23 -1.53 12.61
C LEU A 264 -3.22 -2.30 11.79
N MET A 265 -2.00 -2.45 12.32
CA MET A 265 -0.94 -3.21 11.72
C MET A 265 -0.40 -4.24 12.70
N LEU A 266 -0.22 -5.47 12.24
CA LEU A 266 0.54 -6.51 12.92
C LEU A 266 1.62 -6.99 11.98
N ARG A 267 2.83 -7.14 12.50
CA ARG A 267 3.95 -7.72 11.77
C ARG A 267 4.62 -8.80 12.60
N PHE A 268 4.93 -9.90 11.95
CA PHE A 268 5.58 -11.05 12.57
C PHE A 268 6.78 -11.50 11.73
N GLU A 269 7.93 -11.71 12.37
CA GLU A 269 9.18 -12.09 11.70
C GLU A 269 9.73 -13.43 12.21
N LEU A 270 10.11 -14.30 11.29
CA LEU A 270 10.73 -15.61 11.54
C LEU A 270 12.14 -15.66 10.93
N PHE A 271 13.00 -16.47 11.54
CA PHE A 271 14.38 -16.73 11.08
C PHE A 271 15.26 -15.48 10.96
N ASN A 272 15.13 -14.53 11.89
CA ASN A 272 16.00 -13.36 11.97
C ASN A 272 17.46 -13.84 12.09
N LYS A 273 18.32 -13.48 11.12
CA LYS A 273 19.76 -13.76 11.21
C LYS A 273 20.34 -13.00 12.41
N PRO A 274 20.80 -13.66 13.48
CA PRO A 274 21.19 -12.98 14.71
C PRO A 274 22.42 -12.06 14.55
N GLU A 275 23.27 -12.27 13.54
CA GLU A 275 24.52 -11.50 13.37
C GLU A 275 24.38 -10.17 12.61
N ARG A 276 23.24 -9.87 11.97
CA ARG A 276 23.06 -8.64 11.16
C ARG A 276 21.90 -7.74 11.56
N VAL A 277 21.23 -8.03 12.68
CA VAL A 277 20.24 -7.13 13.28
C VAL A 277 20.97 -6.18 14.24
N LEU A 278 21.87 -5.34 13.72
CA LEU A 278 22.46 -4.25 14.53
C LEU A 278 21.41 -3.17 14.88
N THR A 279 20.27 -3.17 14.19
CA THR A 279 19.08 -2.39 14.52
C THR A 279 17.85 -3.03 13.86
N PRO A 280 16.65 -3.04 14.49
CA PRO A 280 15.41 -3.25 13.76
C PRO A 280 15.41 -2.24 12.61
N ARG A 281 15.44 -2.73 11.37
CA ARG A 281 15.45 -1.86 10.20
C ARG A 281 14.19 -1.01 10.27
N PHE A 282 14.36 0.26 10.60
CA PHE A 282 13.28 1.22 10.70
C PHE A 282 12.85 1.65 9.29
N PHE A 283 12.65 0.69 8.39
CA PHE A 283 12.20 0.86 7.02
C PHE A 283 10.80 0.26 6.88
#